data_AF-A0A519DIJ4-F1
#
_entry.id   AF-A0A519DIJ4-F1
#
_cell.length_a   1.000
_cell.length_b   1.000
_cell.length_c   1.000
_cell.angle_alpha   90.00
_cell.angle_beta   90.00
_cell.angle_gamma   90.00
#
_symmetry.space_group_name_H-M   'P 1'
#
loop_
_entity.id
_entity.type
_entity.pdbx_description
1 polymer ?
#
loop_
_entity_poly.entity_id
_entity_poly.type
_entity_poly.pdbx_seq_one_letter_code
_entity_poly.pdbx_strand_id
1 'polypeptide(L)'
;MSRARHAAGRRIDNLAKWLLKFRIIAAPSRWVANSSLTWSVVSRMDRIRTLRLRDRIKSADEDLMPRHISMIMDGNRRFAWNQNIERDAGHAAGKERLKEVMRWVLDLRIRYLTVYALSTENIEERAGDELDSLYDLYVTGLDEICADPLIHNNRVKVQVVGRRHLLPERVREAITRAEAATSQYDDFLFTICLAYGGREEIVDAVRNIAAEHASGELSLDSIDPEAISSRLYTADLPDPDLVIRTSGEERVSNFLLWQIAYSELYFSDVHWPSFTRKDLYEAIDDYQKRRRRYGS
;
A
#
# COMPACT_ATOMS: atom_id res chain seq x y z
N MET A 1 -29.66 28.99 29.10
CA MET A 1 -28.24 29.20 28.72
C MET A 1 -27.84 28.61 27.34
N SER A 2 -28.75 28.45 26.35
CA SER A 2 -28.37 27.96 24.99
C SER A 2 -28.45 29.01 23.86
N ARG A 3 -29.14 30.15 24.06
CA ARG A 3 -29.22 31.21 23.03
C ARG A 3 -28.00 32.14 22.96
N ALA A 4 -27.26 32.31 24.06
CA ALA A 4 -26.07 33.18 24.11
C ALA A 4 -24.86 32.60 23.36
N ARG A 5 -24.68 31.26 23.36
CA ARG A 5 -23.58 30.59 22.65
C ARG A 5 -23.76 30.62 21.11
N HIS A 6 -25.01 30.56 20.62
CA HIS A 6 -25.31 30.69 19.19
C HIS A 6 -25.20 32.12 18.64
N ALA A 7 -25.31 33.14 19.49
CA ALA A 7 -25.13 34.54 19.10
C ALA A 7 -23.65 34.92 19.01
N ALA A 8 -22.81 34.39 19.92
CA ALA A 8 -21.36 34.61 19.91
C ALA A 8 -20.68 33.96 18.69
N GLY A 9 -21.03 32.71 18.36
CA GLY A 9 -20.46 32.00 17.21
C GLY A 9 -20.77 32.67 15.87
N ARG A 10 -22.00 33.15 15.66
CA ARG A 10 -22.39 33.86 14.43
C ARG A 10 -21.73 35.23 14.28
N ARG A 11 -21.42 35.91 15.39
CA ARG A 11 -20.68 37.19 15.36
C ARG A 11 -19.21 36.98 14.99
N ILE A 12 -18.59 35.91 15.48
CA ILE A 12 -17.19 35.55 15.15
C ILE A 12 -17.06 35.14 13.68
N ASP A 13 -17.98 34.33 13.15
CA ASP A 13 -17.98 33.93 11.74
C ASP A 13 -18.20 35.10 10.78
N ASN A 14 -19.07 36.04 11.14
CA ASN A 14 -19.30 37.24 10.32
C ASN A 14 -18.11 38.20 10.37
N LEU A 15 -17.39 38.29 11.50
CA LEU A 15 -16.16 39.05 11.62
C LEU A 15 -15.04 38.45 10.75
N ALA A 16 -14.89 37.12 10.76
CA ALA A 16 -13.90 36.41 9.96
C ALA A 16 -14.17 36.55 8.45
N LYS A 17 -15.43 36.43 8.02
CA LYS A 17 -15.85 36.66 6.62
C LYS A 17 -15.67 38.12 6.18
N TRP A 18 -15.90 39.08 7.08
CA TRP A 18 -15.67 40.51 6.82
C TRP A 18 -14.18 40.83 6.67
N LEU A 19 -13.32 40.27 7.53
CA LEU A 19 -11.85 40.46 7.49
C LEU A 19 -11.21 39.86 6.23
N LEU A 20 -11.69 38.70 5.75
CA LEU A 20 -11.23 38.07 4.51
C LEU A 20 -11.68 38.86 3.27
N LYS A 21 -12.90 39.42 3.27
CA LYS A 21 -13.47 40.16 2.14
C LYS A 21 -12.75 41.49 1.85
N PHE A 22 -12.12 42.11 2.87
CA PHE A 22 -11.44 43.41 2.73
C PHE A 22 -9.91 43.34 2.71
N ARG A 23 -9.28 42.15 2.69
CA ARG A 23 -7.80 41.99 2.73
C ARG A 23 -7.11 42.79 3.86
N ILE A 24 -7.81 43.05 4.97
CA ILE A 24 -7.28 43.86 6.10
C ILE A 24 -6.21 43.09 6.89
N ILE A 25 -6.17 41.76 6.76
CA ILE A 25 -5.12 40.93 7.35
C ILE A 25 -4.18 40.43 6.25
N ALA A 26 -3.15 41.22 5.97
CA ALA A 26 -1.86 40.70 5.54
C ALA A 26 -1.04 40.40 6.81
N ALA A 27 -1.49 39.46 7.65
CA ALA A 27 -0.66 38.97 8.74
C ALA A 27 0.49 38.15 8.13
N PRO A 28 1.73 38.29 8.62
CA PRO A 28 2.83 37.45 8.17
C PRO A 28 2.43 35.99 8.40
N SER A 29 2.42 35.19 7.34
CA SER A 29 2.06 33.76 7.34
C SER A 29 2.72 32.96 8.48
N ARG A 30 3.89 33.41 8.96
CA ARG A 30 4.64 32.85 10.09
C ARG A 30 3.93 32.91 11.44
N TRP A 31 3.04 33.87 11.70
CA TRP A 31 2.40 34.02 13.02
C TRP A 31 1.14 33.15 13.18
N VAL A 32 0.44 32.89 12.08
CA VAL A 32 -0.77 32.05 12.06
C VAL A 32 -0.44 30.56 12.03
N ALA A 33 0.70 30.18 11.44
CA ALA A 33 1.13 28.79 11.25
C ALA A 33 1.49 28.05 12.55
N ASN A 34 1.86 28.77 13.62
CA ASN A 34 2.37 28.17 14.87
C ASN A 34 1.39 28.24 16.06
N SER A 35 0.11 28.56 15.83
CA SER A 35 -0.87 28.55 16.92
C SER A 35 -1.51 27.16 17.07
N SER A 36 -1.55 26.65 18.31
CA SER A 36 -2.21 25.37 18.65
C SER A 36 -3.68 25.34 18.24
N LEU A 37 -4.34 26.51 18.23
CA LEU A 37 -5.70 26.70 17.76
C LEU A 37 -5.82 26.53 16.24
N THR A 38 -4.89 27.11 15.47
CA THR A 38 -4.84 26.96 14.00
C THR A 38 -4.61 25.50 13.65
N TRP A 39 -3.66 24.83 14.32
CA TRP A 39 -3.37 23.42 14.09
C TRP A 39 -4.55 22.52 14.48
N SER A 40 -5.25 22.85 15.57
CA SER A 40 -6.49 22.16 15.98
C SER A 40 -7.63 22.31 14.96
N VAL A 41 -7.77 23.50 14.36
CA VAL A 41 -8.79 23.75 13.33
C VAL A 41 -8.41 23.04 12.02
N VAL A 42 -7.16 23.15 11.57
CA VAL A 42 -6.68 22.49 10.35
C VAL A 42 -6.78 20.97 10.47
N SER A 43 -6.36 20.38 11.59
CA SER A 43 -6.48 18.93 11.83
C SER A 43 -7.95 18.48 11.89
N ARG A 44 -8.85 19.27 12.47
CA ARG A 44 -10.29 19.00 12.45
C ARG A 44 -10.86 19.07 11.03
N MET A 45 -10.45 20.05 10.24
CA MET A 45 -10.89 20.20 8.85
C MET A 45 -10.39 19.05 7.98
N ASP A 46 -9.12 18.65 8.13
CA ASP A 46 -8.55 17.54 7.38
C ASP A 46 -9.24 16.22 7.76
N ARG A 47 -9.50 15.99 9.05
CA ARG A 47 -10.32 14.85 9.51
C ARG A 47 -11.71 14.83 8.85
N ILE A 48 -12.40 15.96 8.77
CA ILE A 48 -13.71 16.05 8.12
C ILE A 48 -13.60 15.76 6.61
N ARG A 49 -12.55 16.25 5.95
CA ARG A 49 -12.30 15.96 4.52
C ARG A 49 -12.07 14.47 4.29
N THR A 50 -11.24 13.84 5.10
CA THR A 50 -10.94 12.40 5.02
C THR A 50 -12.21 11.56 5.25
N LEU A 51 -13.05 11.93 6.22
CA LEU A 51 -14.33 11.26 6.46
C LEU A 51 -15.29 11.42 5.28
N ARG A 52 -15.42 12.63 4.71
CA ARG A 52 -16.26 12.85 3.53
C ARG A 52 -15.77 12.08 2.31
N LEU A 53 -14.45 11.98 2.15
CA LEU A 53 -13.85 11.19 1.06
C LEU A 53 -14.13 9.70 1.25
N ARG A 54 -13.97 9.19 2.48
CA ARG A 54 -14.36 7.83 2.84
C ARG A 54 -15.83 7.54 2.51
N ASP A 55 -16.71 8.42 2.93
CA ASP A 55 -18.15 8.23 2.73
C ASP A 55 -18.49 8.29 1.23
N ARG A 56 -17.80 9.13 0.46
CA ARG A 56 -17.92 9.17 -1.00
C ARG A 56 -17.49 7.85 -1.65
N ILE A 57 -16.29 7.35 -1.35
CA ILE A 57 -15.78 6.11 -1.96
C ILE A 57 -16.65 4.90 -1.57
N LYS A 58 -17.18 4.88 -0.34
CA LYS A 58 -18.09 3.83 0.14
C LYS A 58 -19.53 3.96 -0.40
N SER A 59 -19.95 5.16 -0.79
CA SER A 59 -21.27 5.40 -1.41
C SER A 59 -21.28 5.16 -2.91
N ALA A 60 -20.11 4.99 -3.53
CA ALA A 60 -20.02 4.52 -4.90
C ALA A 60 -20.59 3.10 -5.01
N ASP A 61 -21.01 2.73 -6.22
CA ASP A 61 -21.38 1.35 -6.51
C ASP A 61 -20.28 0.38 -6.05
N GLU A 62 -20.66 -0.77 -5.49
CA GLU A 62 -19.69 -1.74 -4.96
C GLU A 62 -18.75 -2.24 -6.06
N ASP A 63 -19.24 -2.31 -7.30
CA ASP A 63 -18.44 -2.68 -8.48
C ASP A 63 -17.36 -1.66 -8.86
N LEU A 64 -17.41 -0.45 -8.29
CA LEU A 64 -16.38 0.57 -8.44
C LEU A 64 -15.32 0.52 -7.35
N MET A 65 -15.43 -0.36 -6.34
CA MET A 65 -14.35 -0.56 -5.37
C MET A 65 -13.29 -1.51 -5.93
N PRO A 66 -11.98 -1.17 -5.84
CA PRO A 66 -10.94 -2.11 -6.21
C PRO A 66 -11.01 -3.31 -5.25
N ARG A 67 -10.93 -4.52 -5.81
CA ARG A 67 -10.89 -5.78 -5.06
C ARG A 67 -9.47 -6.11 -4.64
N HIS A 68 -8.50 -5.73 -5.48
CA HIS A 68 -7.08 -5.93 -5.24
C HIS A 68 -6.28 -4.63 -5.38
N ILE A 69 -5.63 -4.22 -4.29
CA ILE A 69 -4.66 -3.12 -4.29
C ILE A 69 -3.24 -3.69 -4.18
N SER A 70 -2.36 -3.22 -5.06
CA SER A 70 -0.92 -3.51 -4.97
C SER A 70 -0.12 -2.25 -4.69
N MET A 71 0.92 -2.34 -3.84
CA MET A 71 1.66 -1.15 -3.40
C MET A 71 3.19 -1.30 -3.54
N ILE A 72 3.81 -0.33 -4.21
CA ILE A 72 5.26 -0.14 -4.25
C ILE A 72 5.63 0.90 -3.19
N MET A 73 6.15 0.42 -2.05
CA MET A 73 6.39 1.19 -0.83
C MET A 73 7.74 1.95 -0.85
N ASP A 74 7.89 2.87 -1.81
CA ASP A 74 9.12 3.64 -2.03
C ASP A 74 9.19 4.91 -1.15
N GLY A 75 10.40 5.40 -0.90
CA GLY A 75 10.66 6.65 -0.17
C GLY A 75 11.17 6.48 1.26
N ASN A 76 11.37 5.25 1.76
CA ASN A 76 11.86 5.02 3.14
C ASN A 76 13.20 5.72 3.44
N ARG A 77 14.20 5.54 2.57
CA ARG A 77 15.53 6.17 2.72
C ARG A 77 15.47 7.70 2.57
N ARG A 78 14.66 8.20 1.63
CA ARG A 78 14.45 9.64 1.40
C ARG A 78 13.74 10.30 2.60
N PHE A 79 12.78 9.61 3.20
CA PHE A 79 12.13 10.03 4.43
C PHE A 79 13.14 10.13 5.59
N ALA A 80 13.97 9.11 5.79
CA ALA A 80 14.99 9.10 6.84
C ALA A 80 15.95 10.30 6.70
N TRP A 81 16.44 10.54 5.48
CA TRP A 81 17.29 11.70 5.19
C TRP A 81 16.56 13.02 5.50
N ASN A 82 15.35 13.22 4.99
CA ASN A 82 14.58 14.46 5.20
C ASN A 82 14.30 14.74 6.69
N GLN A 83 14.13 13.69 7.49
CA GLN A 83 13.88 13.78 8.93
C GLN A 83 15.17 13.78 9.77
N ASN A 84 16.34 13.69 9.13
CA ASN A 84 17.65 13.59 9.77
C ASN A 84 17.74 12.45 10.79
N ILE A 85 17.18 11.28 10.42
CA ILE A 85 17.22 10.03 11.18
C ILE A 85 17.95 8.94 10.40
N GLU A 86 18.33 7.87 11.09
CA GLU A 86 19.00 6.72 10.48
C GLU A 86 18.09 5.97 9.50
N ARG A 87 18.71 5.30 8.51
CA ARG A 87 17.97 4.57 7.45
C ARG A 87 17.09 3.47 8.03
N ASP A 88 17.61 2.74 9.01
CA ASP A 88 16.89 1.65 9.67
C ASP A 88 15.64 2.16 10.39
N ALA A 89 15.71 3.35 11.01
CA ALA A 89 14.55 4.02 11.58
C ALA A 89 13.50 4.38 10.50
N GLY A 90 13.94 4.75 9.29
CA GLY A 90 13.05 4.96 8.14
C GLY A 90 12.35 3.68 7.70
N HIS A 91 13.06 2.55 7.64
CA HIS A 91 12.49 1.24 7.31
C HIS A 91 11.51 0.75 8.39
N ALA A 92 11.85 0.92 9.68
CA ALA A 92 10.96 0.62 10.79
C ALA A 92 9.68 1.45 10.75
N ALA A 93 9.78 2.75 10.46
CA ALA A 93 8.61 3.61 10.24
C ALA A 93 7.76 3.14 9.05
N GLY A 94 8.41 2.62 7.99
CA GLY A 94 7.73 1.98 6.86
C GLY A 94 6.96 0.72 7.24
N LYS A 95 7.50 -0.13 8.12
CA LYS A 95 6.80 -1.31 8.66
C LYS A 95 5.55 -0.90 9.46
N GLU A 96 5.67 0.09 10.33
CA GLU A 96 4.52 0.58 11.10
C GLU A 96 3.45 1.21 10.20
N ARG A 97 3.87 1.90 9.14
CA ARG A 97 2.94 2.41 8.13
C ARG A 97 2.16 1.29 7.43
N LEU A 98 2.82 0.19 7.08
CA LEU A 98 2.18 -0.96 6.46
C LEU A 98 1.07 -1.54 7.34
N LYS A 99 1.28 -1.64 8.66
CA LYS A 99 0.24 -2.04 9.61
C LYS A 99 -0.96 -1.09 9.59
N GLU A 100 -0.73 0.22 9.46
CA GLU A 100 -1.83 1.19 9.35
C GLU A 100 -2.60 1.04 8.04
N VAL A 101 -1.90 0.90 6.92
CA VAL A 101 -2.51 0.70 5.60
C VAL A 101 -3.35 -0.57 5.59
N MET A 102 -2.83 -1.69 6.11
CA MET A 102 -3.59 -2.94 6.24
C MET A 102 -4.90 -2.73 7.01
N ARG A 103 -4.87 -2.02 8.14
CA ARG A 103 -6.10 -1.65 8.88
C ARG A 103 -7.09 -0.89 7.99
N TRP A 104 -6.62 0.07 7.20
CA TRP A 104 -7.50 0.87 6.36
C TRP A 104 -8.08 0.08 5.19
N VAL A 105 -7.30 -0.83 4.60
CA VAL A 105 -7.76 -1.72 3.51
C VAL A 105 -8.81 -2.71 4.05
N LEU A 106 -8.58 -3.29 5.24
CA LEU A 106 -9.56 -4.12 5.94
C LEU A 106 -10.85 -3.35 6.27
N ASP A 107 -10.74 -2.10 6.78
CA ASP A 107 -11.88 -1.21 7.05
C ASP A 107 -12.72 -0.92 5.78
N LEU A 108 -12.10 -1.02 4.60
CA LEU A 108 -12.73 -0.84 3.29
C LEU A 108 -13.25 -2.14 2.68
N ARG A 109 -13.01 -3.31 3.30
CA ARG A 109 -13.39 -4.64 2.80
C ARG A 109 -12.81 -4.98 1.42
N ILE A 110 -11.64 -4.44 1.12
CA ILE A 110 -10.86 -4.83 -0.06
C ILE A 110 -10.21 -6.17 0.29
N ARG A 111 -10.27 -7.17 -0.60
CA ARG A 111 -9.92 -8.56 -0.24
C ARG A 111 -8.46 -8.91 -0.42
N TYR A 112 -7.75 -8.20 -1.30
CA TYR A 112 -6.38 -8.52 -1.66
C TYR A 112 -5.49 -7.30 -1.50
N LEU A 113 -4.37 -7.49 -0.79
CA LEU A 113 -3.30 -6.50 -0.67
C LEU A 113 -1.97 -7.16 -1.00
N THR A 114 -1.31 -6.66 -2.06
CA THR A 114 0.04 -7.10 -2.42
C THR A 114 1.03 -5.97 -2.21
N VAL A 115 2.17 -6.22 -1.57
CA VAL A 115 3.18 -5.19 -1.31
C VAL A 115 4.56 -5.58 -1.80
N TYR A 116 5.25 -4.61 -2.42
CA TYR A 116 6.62 -4.80 -2.87
C TYR A 116 7.60 -4.45 -1.75
N ALA A 117 8.12 -5.48 -1.07
CA ALA A 117 8.99 -5.30 0.10
C ALA A 117 10.48 -5.37 -0.27
N LEU A 118 10.90 -6.35 -1.08
CA LEU A 118 12.28 -6.51 -1.52
C LEU A 118 12.35 -6.99 -2.97
N SER A 119 12.96 -6.20 -3.85
CA SER A 119 13.21 -6.61 -5.23
C SER A 119 14.45 -7.49 -5.39
N THR A 120 14.54 -8.21 -6.50
CA THR A 120 15.77 -8.94 -6.88
C THR A 120 16.94 -7.98 -7.09
N GLU A 121 16.71 -6.84 -7.74
CA GLU A 121 17.75 -5.81 -7.94
C GLU A 121 18.24 -5.24 -6.60
N ASN A 122 17.37 -5.11 -5.60
CA ASN A 122 17.76 -4.64 -4.27
C ASN A 122 18.66 -5.63 -3.53
N ILE A 123 18.60 -6.92 -3.82
CA ILE A 123 19.54 -7.91 -3.27
C ILE A 123 20.93 -7.72 -3.89
N GLU A 124 20.98 -7.39 -5.18
CA GLU A 124 22.24 -7.19 -5.92
C GLU A 124 22.90 -5.83 -5.65
N GLU A 125 22.10 -4.76 -5.52
CA GLU A 125 22.59 -3.39 -5.46
C GLU A 125 22.91 -2.88 -4.05
N ARG A 126 22.31 -3.47 -2.99
CA ARG A 126 22.45 -2.97 -1.62
C ARG A 126 23.68 -3.55 -0.92
N ALA A 127 24.27 -2.75 -0.02
CA ALA A 127 25.35 -3.21 0.83
C ALA A 127 24.88 -4.29 1.82
N GLY A 128 25.79 -5.20 2.20
CA GLY A 128 25.43 -6.37 3.00
C GLY A 128 24.87 -6.06 4.39
N ASP A 129 25.31 -4.97 5.01
CA ASP A 129 24.81 -4.46 6.30
C ASP A 129 23.37 -3.90 6.20
N GLU A 130 23.08 -3.11 5.16
CA GLU A 130 21.72 -2.64 4.87
C GLU A 130 20.78 -3.82 4.60
N LEU A 131 21.25 -4.81 3.84
CA LEU A 131 20.46 -5.99 3.51
C LEU A 131 20.18 -6.87 4.73
N ASP A 132 21.15 -7.06 5.62
CA ASP A 132 20.98 -7.84 6.85
C ASP A 132 19.98 -7.18 7.81
N SER A 133 20.03 -5.84 7.92
CA SER A 133 19.06 -5.05 8.70
C SER A 133 17.63 -5.17 8.15
N LEU A 134 17.47 -5.24 6.82
CA LEU A 134 16.17 -5.53 6.19
C LEU A 134 15.70 -6.94 6.48
N TYR A 135 16.59 -7.93 6.45
CA TYR A 135 16.26 -9.30 6.81
C TYR A 135 15.80 -9.42 8.27
N ASP A 136 16.45 -8.71 9.21
CA ASP A 136 15.98 -8.59 10.60
C ASP A 136 14.57 -8.03 10.69
N LEU A 137 14.29 -6.98 9.92
CA LEU A 137 12.97 -6.35 9.88
C LEU A 137 11.89 -7.30 9.34
N TYR A 138 12.21 -8.07 8.29
CA TYR A 138 11.30 -9.06 7.71
C TYR A 138 11.04 -10.21 8.67
N VAL A 139 12.07 -10.77 9.30
CA VAL A 139 11.93 -11.83 10.33
C VAL A 139 11.01 -11.33 11.44
N THR A 140 11.30 -10.15 11.99
CA THR A 140 10.49 -9.56 13.05
C THR A 140 9.04 -9.34 12.62
N GLY A 141 8.80 -8.81 11.41
CA GLY A 141 7.45 -8.59 10.88
C GLY A 141 6.68 -9.89 10.63
N LEU A 142 7.32 -10.91 10.09
CA LEU A 142 6.72 -12.23 9.82
C LEU A 142 6.43 -12.99 11.12
N ASP A 143 7.31 -12.90 12.12
CA ASP A 143 7.05 -13.50 13.43
C ASP A 143 5.91 -12.78 14.18
N GLU A 144 5.80 -11.45 14.07
CA GLU A 144 4.67 -10.69 14.61
C GLU A 144 3.32 -11.13 14.02
N ILE A 145 3.27 -11.44 12.71
CA ILE A 145 2.06 -11.94 12.04
C ILE A 145 1.48 -13.19 12.72
N CYS A 146 2.33 -14.05 13.30
CA CYS A 146 1.90 -15.30 13.93
C CYS A 146 1.05 -15.13 15.18
N ALA A 147 1.00 -13.91 15.75
CA ALA A 147 0.21 -13.61 16.95
C ALA A 147 -0.54 -12.27 16.86
N ASP A 148 -0.49 -11.56 15.73
CA ASP A 148 -1.09 -10.23 15.60
C ASP A 148 -2.64 -10.32 15.64
N PRO A 149 -3.31 -9.67 16.61
CA PRO A 149 -4.77 -9.70 16.69
C PRO A 149 -5.47 -9.16 15.44
N LEU A 150 -4.87 -8.22 14.70
CA LEU A 150 -5.41 -7.72 13.45
C LEU A 150 -5.49 -8.83 12.39
N ILE A 151 -4.46 -9.67 12.29
CA ILE A 151 -4.38 -10.78 11.34
C ILE A 151 -5.42 -11.84 11.70
N HIS A 152 -5.41 -12.31 12.94
CA HIS A 152 -6.26 -13.42 13.37
C HIS A 152 -7.74 -13.05 13.48
N ASN A 153 -8.08 -11.85 13.99
CA ASN A 153 -9.48 -11.43 14.12
C ASN A 153 -10.15 -11.14 12.77
N ASN A 154 -9.36 -10.79 11.75
CA ASN A 154 -9.86 -10.55 10.40
C ASN A 154 -9.59 -11.73 9.45
N ARG A 155 -9.14 -12.88 9.97
CA ARG A 155 -8.84 -14.09 9.19
C ARG A 155 -8.01 -13.76 7.93
N VAL A 156 -6.89 -13.08 8.15
CA VAL A 156 -5.95 -12.70 7.08
C VAL A 156 -5.02 -13.87 6.77
N LYS A 157 -5.13 -14.44 5.57
CA LYS A 157 -4.15 -15.36 5.01
C LYS A 157 -2.93 -14.57 4.54
N VAL A 158 -1.74 -14.99 4.95
CA VAL A 158 -0.48 -14.37 4.52
C VAL A 158 0.25 -15.31 3.57
N GLN A 159 0.79 -14.75 2.50
CA GLN A 159 1.69 -15.46 1.60
C GLN A 159 2.87 -14.60 1.15
N VAL A 160 3.98 -15.24 0.82
CA VAL A 160 5.20 -14.57 0.38
C VAL A 160 5.62 -15.05 -1.01
N VAL A 161 5.73 -14.14 -1.98
CA VAL A 161 6.05 -14.49 -3.37
C VAL A 161 7.40 -13.92 -3.80
N GLY A 162 8.10 -14.62 -4.68
CA GLY A 162 9.44 -14.28 -5.17
C GLY A 162 10.43 -15.43 -5.05
N ARG A 163 11.71 -15.16 -5.36
CA ARG A 163 12.77 -16.17 -5.36
C ARG A 163 13.27 -16.45 -3.94
N ARG A 164 12.46 -17.21 -3.18
CA ARG A 164 12.74 -17.54 -1.77
C ARG A 164 14.12 -18.15 -1.53
N HIS A 165 14.67 -18.89 -2.49
CA HIS A 165 16.00 -19.50 -2.40
C HIS A 165 17.16 -18.48 -2.33
N LEU A 166 16.93 -17.22 -2.71
CA LEU A 166 17.89 -16.12 -2.56
C LEU A 166 17.89 -15.53 -1.14
N LEU A 167 16.91 -15.88 -0.31
CA LEU A 167 16.76 -15.35 1.04
C LEU A 167 17.54 -16.22 2.05
N PRO A 168 18.14 -15.61 3.09
CA PRO A 168 18.76 -16.35 4.19
C PRO A 168 17.79 -17.31 4.87
N GLU A 169 18.32 -18.39 5.45
CA GLU A 169 17.50 -19.42 6.14
C GLU A 169 16.55 -18.82 7.17
N ARG A 170 17.05 -17.89 8.01
CA ARG A 170 16.24 -17.21 9.04
C ARG A 170 14.99 -16.53 8.48
N VAL A 171 15.07 -15.96 7.27
CA VAL A 171 13.94 -15.33 6.58
C VAL A 171 13.00 -16.40 6.05
N ARG A 172 13.52 -17.46 5.41
CA ARG A 172 12.71 -18.59 4.90
C ARG A 172 11.94 -19.32 6.00
N GLU A 173 12.55 -19.52 7.16
CA GLU A 173 11.89 -20.09 8.33
C GLU A 173 10.77 -19.18 8.85
N ALA A 174 11.01 -17.86 8.94
CA ALA A 174 9.98 -16.90 9.37
C ALA A 174 8.80 -16.85 8.39
N ILE A 175 9.06 -16.90 7.08
CA ILE A 175 8.02 -17.04 6.04
C ILE A 175 7.18 -18.29 6.31
N THR A 176 7.83 -19.43 6.50
CA THR A 176 7.16 -20.72 6.73
C THR A 176 6.25 -20.68 7.96
N ARG A 177 6.71 -20.06 9.06
CA ARG A 177 5.90 -19.88 10.27
C ARG A 177 4.66 -19.01 10.02
N ALA A 178 4.83 -17.86 9.35
CA ALA A 178 3.73 -16.93 9.07
C ALA A 178 2.65 -17.53 8.15
N GLU A 179 3.08 -18.22 7.08
CA GLU A 179 2.16 -18.89 6.15
C GLU A 179 1.43 -20.04 6.83
N ALA A 180 2.13 -20.85 7.65
CA ALA A 180 1.52 -21.94 8.40
C ALA A 180 0.47 -21.43 9.40
N ALA A 181 0.80 -20.38 10.17
CA ALA A 181 -0.07 -19.78 11.18
C ALA A 181 -1.37 -19.20 10.59
N THR A 182 -1.37 -18.86 9.31
CA THR A 182 -2.50 -18.22 8.61
C THR A 182 -3.13 -19.08 7.51
N SER A 183 -2.66 -20.32 7.35
CA SER A 183 -3.03 -21.23 6.24
C SER A 183 -4.52 -21.58 6.15
N GLN A 184 -5.24 -21.53 7.27
CA GLN A 184 -6.67 -21.87 7.37
C GLN A 184 -7.61 -20.66 7.18
N TYR A 185 -7.06 -19.52 6.80
CA TYR A 185 -7.80 -18.28 6.61
C TYR A 185 -8.07 -17.99 5.13
N ASP A 186 -9.15 -17.26 4.86
CA ASP A 186 -9.69 -17.06 3.52
C ASP A 186 -10.46 -15.74 3.33
N ASP A 187 -10.69 -14.95 4.40
CA ASP A 187 -11.44 -13.70 4.32
C ASP A 187 -10.67 -12.57 3.61
N PHE A 188 -9.34 -12.57 3.76
CA PHE A 188 -8.42 -11.58 3.19
C PHE A 188 -7.08 -12.23 2.85
N LEU A 189 -6.48 -11.88 1.72
CA LEU A 189 -5.16 -12.36 1.32
C LEU A 189 -4.15 -11.21 1.28
N PHE A 190 -3.12 -11.33 2.13
CA PHE A 190 -1.99 -10.42 2.20
C PHE A 190 -0.75 -11.06 1.57
N THR A 191 -0.30 -10.50 0.45
CA THR A 191 0.84 -11.00 -0.32
C THR A 191 2.05 -10.08 -0.15
N ILE A 192 3.18 -10.64 0.26
CA ILE A 192 4.44 -9.91 0.44
C ILE A 192 5.43 -10.36 -0.65
N CYS A 193 5.87 -9.45 -1.50
CA CYS A 193 6.87 -9.74 -2.52
C CYS A 193 8.29 -9.57 -1.94
N LEU A 194 9.01 -10.67 -1.76
CA LEU A 194 10.40 -10.71 -1.25
C LEU A 194 11.31 -11.44 -2.23
N ALA A 195 12.48 -10.86 -2.51
CA ALA A 195 13.35 -11.32 -3.60
C ALA A 195 12.56 -11.47 -4.92
N TYR A 196 11.67 -10.51 -5.18
CA TYR A 196 10.71 -10.59 -6.28
C TYR A 196 11.12 -9.70 -7.44
N GLY A 197 10.94 -10.20 -8.66
CA GLY A 197 10.97 -9.41 -9.89
C GLY A 197 10.05 -10.06 -10.92
N GLY A 198 9.28 -9.25 -11.65
CA GLY A 198 8.26 -9.73 -12.57
C GLY A 198 8.86 -10.40 -13.80
N ARG A 199 10.02 -9.95 -14.27
CA ARG A 199 10.79 -10.65 -15.32
C ARG A 199 11.22 -12.03 -14.85
N GLU A 200 11.72 -12.12 -13.63
CA GLU A 200 12.18 -13.37 -13.00
C GLU A 200 11.03 -14.35 -12.80
N GLU A 201 9.87 -13.86 -12.35
CA GLU A 201 8.65 -14.63 -12.21
C GLU A 201 8.20 -15.22 -13.56
N ILE A 202 8.15 -14.40 -14.63
CA ILE A 202 7.80 -14.87 -15.97
C ILE A 202 8.79 -15.93 -16.47
N VAL A 203 10.10 -15.70 -16.28
CA VAL A 203 11.13 -16.68 -16.67
C VAL A 203 10.94 -18.00 -15.93
N ASP A 204 10.65 -17.96 -14.63
CA ASP A 204 10.47 -19.17 -13.84
C ASP A 204 9.17 -19.90 -14.22
N ALA A 205 8.08 -19.19 -14.53
CA ALA A 205 6.85 -19.78 -15.08
C ALA A 205 7.08 -20.45 -16.44
N VAL A 206 7.82 -19.80 -17.35
CA VAL A 206 8.18 -20.37 -18.67
C VAL A 206 9.07 -21.60 -18.52
N ARG A 207 10.00 -21.61 -17.55
CA ARG A 207 10.81 -22.81 -17.25
C ARG A 207 9.96 -23.98 -16.77
N ASN A 208 8.96 -23.73 -15.93
CA ASN A 208 8.01 -24.76 -15.49
C ASN A 208 7.20 -25.31 -16.66
N ILE A 209 6.66 -24.45 -17.52
CA ILE A 209 5.97 -24.85 -18.76
C ILE A 209 6.87 -25.72 -19.64
N ALA A 210 8.12 -25.32 -19.85
CA ALA A 210 9.05 -26.06 -20.68
C ALA A 210 9.38 -27.45 -20.09
N ALA A 211 9.52 -27.55 -18.76
CA ALA A 211 9.75 -28.82 -18.08
C ALA A 211 8.55 -29.77 -18.19
N GLU A 212 7.34 -29.26 -17.95
CA GLU A 212 6.10 -30.03 -18.09
C GLU A 212 5.88 -30.48 -19.54
N HIS A 213 6.13 -29.61 -20.52
CA HIS A 213 6.09 -29.99 -21.93
C HIS A 213 7.10 -31.09 -22.27
N ALA A 214 8.35 -30.96 -21.81
CA ALA A 214 9.40 -31.96 -22.06
C ALA A 214 9.08 -33.32 -21.41
N SER A 215 8.33 -33.33 -20.31
CA SER A 215 7.85 -34.56 -19.65
C SER A 215 6.62 -35.19 -20.30
N GLY A 216 5.96 -34.48 -21.22
CA GLY A 216 4.73 -34.92 -21.88
C GLY A 216 3.44 -34.58 -21.11
N GLU A 217 3.53 -33.85 -20.00
CA GLU A 217 2.38 -33.44 -19.17
C GLU A 217 1.60 -32.26 -19.78
N LEU A 218 2.23 -31.47 -20.67
CA LEU A 218 1.63 -30.30 -21.31
C LEU A 218 1.88 -30.29 -22.83
N SER A 219 0.84 -30.05 -23.63
CA SER A 219 0.96 -29.89 -25.09
C SER A 219 1.39 -28.46 -25.44
N LEU A 220 2.16 -28.28 -26.52
CA LEU A 220 2.47 -26.93 -27.04
C LEU A 220 1.21 -26.12 -27.35
N ASP A 221 0.18 -26.77 -27.92
CA ASP A 221 -1.07 -26.11 -28.30
C ASP A 221 -1.90 -25.66 -27.09
N SER A 222 -1.60 -26.17 -25.89
CA SER A 222 -2.23 -25.76 -24.63
C SER A 222 -1.47 -24.65 -23.89
N ILE A 223 -0.37 -24.14 -24.46
CA ILE A 223 0.38 -23.02 -23.86
C ILE A 223 -0.27 -21.71 -24.30
N ASP A 224 -1.08 -21.14 -23.42
CA ASP A 224 -1.78 -19.88 -23.61
C ASP A 224 -1.52 -18.92 -22.41
N PRO A 225 -2.11 -17.70 -22.37
CA PRO A 225 -1.95 -16.80 -21.24
C PRO A 225 -2.41 -17.38 -19.89
N GLU A 226 -3.39 -18.28 -19.88
CA GLU A 226 -3.85 -18.94 -18.64
C GLU A 226 -2.81 -19.94 -18.15
N ALA A 227 -2.21 -20.71 -19.05
CA ALA A 227 -1.11 -21.62 -18.73
C ALA A 227 0.09 -20.89 -18.12
N ILE A 228 0.40 -19.68 -18.58
CA ILE A 228 1.43 -18.84 -17.95
C ILE A 228 0.95 -18.37 -16.57
N SER A 229 -0.25 -17.80 -16.49
CA SER A 229 -0.81 -17.22 -15.26
C SER A 229 -0.88 -18.23 -14.11
N SER A 230 -1.26 -19.48 -14.39
CA SER A 230 -1.37 -20.56 -13.41
C SER A 230 -0.02 -21.04 -12.86
N ARG A 231 1.11 -20.57 -13.43
CA ARG A 231 2.48 -20.94 -13.04
C ARG A 231 3.31 -19.77 -12.55
N LEU A 232 2.73 -18.56 -12.51
CA LEU A 232 3.32 -17.41 -11.82
C LEU A 232 3.31 -17.66 -10.30
N TYR A 233 4.10 -16.89 -9.55
CA TYR A 233 4.07 -16.98 -8.09
C TYR A 233 2.72 -16.52 -7.52
N THR A 234 1.96 -15.74 -8.29
CA THR A 234 0.66 -15.16 -7.92
C THR A 234 -0.54 -15.93 -8.48
N ALA A 235 -0.40 -17.21 -8.82
CA ALA A 235 -1.46 -17.97 -9.49
C ALA A 235 -2.80 -18.02 -8.72
N ASP A 236 -2.79 -17.76 -7.41
CA ASP A 236 -3.98 -17.72 -6.55
C ASP A 236 -4.57 -16.31 -6.35
N LEU A 237 -4.01 -15.30 -7.00
CA LEU A 237 -4.43 -13.90 -6.91
C LEU A 237 -5.19 -13.46 -8.17
N PRO A 238 -6.28 -12.69 -8.03
CA PRO A 238 -6.78 -11.92 -9.15
C PRO A 238 -5.78 -10.82 -9.52
N ASP A 239 -5.82 -10.34 -10.76
CA ASP A 239 -5.01 -9.19 -11.16
C ASP A 239 -5.31 -7.95 -10.28
N PRO A 240 -4.31 -7.10 -10.01
CA PRO A 240 -4.52 -5.86 -9.28
C PRO A 240 -5.49 -4.93 -10.04
N ASP A 241 -6.46 -4.36 -9.33
CA ASP A 241 -7.29 -3.30 -9.87
C ASP A 241 -6.54 -1.96 -9.87
N LEU A 242 -5.80 -1.71 -8.79
CA LEU A 242 -5.12 -0.45 -8.52
C LEU A 242 -3.71 -0.71 -7.98
N VAL A 243 -2.72 -0.16 -8.68
CA VAL A 243 -1.32 -0.17 -8.24
C VAL A 243 -0.94 1.22 -7.76
N ILE A 244 -0.53 1.32 -6.49
CA ILE A 244 -0.12 2.57 -5.86
C ILE A 244 1.40 2.55 -5.70
N ARG A 245 2.08 3.60 -6.17
CA ARG A 245 3.49 3.82 -5.89
C ARG A 245 3.72 5.16 -5.21
N THR A 246 4.48 5.15 -4.12
CA THR A 246 4.82 6.34 -3.35
C THR A 246 6.12 7.01 -3.84
N SER A 247 6.44 8.17 -3.26
CA SER A 247 7.70 8.93 -3.42
C SER A 247 7.97 9.61 -4.77
N GLY A 248 6.94 9.79 -5.61
CA GLY A 248 6.98 10.60 -6.83
C GLY A 248 7.62 9.92 -8.05
N GLU A 249 7.91 8.62 -7.96
CA GLU A 249 8.52 7.87 -9.05
C GLU A 249 7.44 7.28 -9.99
N GLU A 250 7.44 7.67 -11.26
CA GLU A 250 6.46 7.23 -12.26
C GLU A 250 6.93 6.02 -13.07
N ARG A 251 7.21 4.90 -12.37
CA ARG A 251 7.55 3.62 -13.02
C ARG A 251 7.08 2.43 -12.18
N VAL A 252 7.02 1.26 -12.78
CA VAL A 252 6.60 0.02 -12.07
C VAL A 252 7.77 -0.75 -11.46
N SER A 253 9.01 -0.48 -11.88
CA SER A 253 10.23 -1.09 -11.31
C SER A 253 10.19 -2.62 -11.24
N ASN A 254 9.87 -3.30 -12.35
CA ASN A 254 9.82 -4.77 -12.41
C ASN A 254 8.79 -5.41 -11.45
N PHE A 255 7.78 -4.67 -10.98
CA PHE A 255 6.73 -5.18 -10.10
C PHE A 255 5.53 -5.70 -10.90
N LEU A 256 5.08 -6.94 -10.64
CA LEU A 256 3.85 -7.55 -11.15
C LEU A 256 3.61 -7.33 -12.66
N LEU A 257 4.66 -7.45 -13.49
CA LEU A 257 4.63 -7.02 -14.90
C LEU A 257 3.54 -7.69 -15.73
N TRP A 258 3.21 -8.94 -15.43
CA TRP A 258 2.15 -9.68 -16.10
C TRP A 258 0.77 -9.24 -15.61
N GLN A 259 0.61 -9.21 -14.28
CA GLN A 259 -0.64 -9.01 -13.58
C GLN A 259 -1.15 -7.57 -13.72
N ILE A 260 -0.25 -6.58 -13.92
CA ILE A 260 -0.64 -5.16 -14.01
C ILE A 260 -1.01 -4.69 -15.41
N ALA A 261 -1.09 -5.60 -16.39
CA ALA A 261 -1.33 -5.26 -17.79
C ALA A 261 -2.57 -4.36 -18.02
N TYR A 262 -3.59 -4.50 -17.16
CA TYR A 262 -4.84 -3.73 -17.21
C TYR A 262 -5.15 -2.97 -15.90
N SER A 263 -4.19 -2.87 -14.98
CA SER A 263 -4.38 -2.15 -13.72
C SER A 263 -4.38 -0.63 -13.93
N GLU A 264 -5.11 0.08 -13.09
CA GLU A 264 -4.92 1.52 -12.95
C GLU A 264 -3.67 1.81 -12.12
N LEU A 265 -2.83 2.74 -12.60
CA LEU A 265 -1.61 3.15 -11.91
C LEU A 265 -1.81 4.51 -11.23
N TYR A 266 -1.52 4.58 -9.94
CA TYR A 266 -1.58 5.80 -9.15
C TYR A 266 -0.21 6.09 -8.52
N PHE A 267 0.37 7.24 -8.89
CA PHE A 267 1.65 7.71 -8.39
C PHE A 267 1.44 8.83 -7.38
N SER A 268 2.02 8.69 -6.19
CA SER A 268 1.95 9.67 -5.11
C SER A 268 3.34 10.22 -4.80
N ASP A 269 3.43 11.54 -4.65
CA ASP A 269 4.67 12.23 -4.23
C ASP A 269 5.00 12.02 -2.75
N VAL A 270 4.07 11.46 -1.97
CA VAL A 270 4.24 11.23 -0.53
C VAL A 270 5.22 10.08 -0.32
N HIS A 271 6.25 10.26 0.52
CA HIS A 271 7.14 9.17 0.93
C HIS A 271 6.39 8.12 1.74
N TRP A 272 6.70 6.83 1.56
CA TRP A 272 5.98 5.73 2.21
C TRP A 272 5.72 5.93 3.70
N PRO A 273 6.72 6.24 4.57
CA PRO A 273 6.45 6.43 6.01
C PRO A 273 5.44 7.55 6.34
N SER A 274 5.26 8.52 5.43
CA SER A 274 4.31 9.63 5.55
C SER A 274 2.95 9.37 4.93
N PHE A 275 2.75 8.24 4.25
CA PHE A 275 1.51 7.93 3.53
C PHE A 275 0.31 7.84 4.48
N THR A 276 -0.74 8.61 4.23
CA THR A 276 -1.88 8.72 5.14
C THR A 276 -3.11 7.98 4.63
N ARG A 277 -4.10 7.82 5.51
CA ARG A 277 -5.42 7.27 5.15
C ARG A 277 -6.09 8.08 4.05
N LYS A 278 -5.86 9.39 4.04
CA LYS A 278 -6.40 10.29 3.04
C LYS A 278 -5.79 9.99 1.67
N ASP A 279 -4.48 9.76 1.61
CA ASP A 279 -3.78 9.43 0.36
C ASP A 279 -4.31 8.13 -0.25
N LEU A 280 -4.56 7.10 0.58
CA LEU A 280 -5.22 5.86 0.13
C LEU A 280 -6.61 6.14 -0.45
N TYR A 281 -7.41 6.96 0.24
CA TYR A 281 -8.77 7.28 -0.22
C TYR A 281 -8.76 8.14 -1.49
N GLU A 282 -7.76 9.00 -1.67
CA GLU A 282 -7.58 9.79 -2.90
C GLU A 282 -7.21 8.89 -4.08
N ALA A 283 -6.35 7.89 -3.87
CA ALA A 283 -6.03 6.89 -4.89
C ALA A 283 -7.26 6.09 -5.33
N ILE A 284 -8.10 5.68 -4.37
CA ILE A 284 -9.35 4.95 -4.65
C ILE A 284 -10.38 5.85 -5.34
N ASP A 285 -10.52 7.11 -4.92
CA ASP A 285 -11.43 8.07 -5.57
C ASP A 285 -10.99 8.36 -7.01
N ASP A 286 -9.68 8.38 -7.32
CA ASP A 286 -9.17 8.50 -8.69
C ASP A 286 -9.51 7.26 -9.53
N TYR A 287 -9.26 6.06 -9.00
CA TYR A 287 -9.66 4.79 -9.62
C TYR A 287 -11.15 4.77 -9.99
N GLN A 288 -12.02 5.11 -9.02
CA GLN A 288 -13.47 5.15 -9.21
C GLN A 288 -13.88 6.13 -10.33
N LYS A 289 -13.25 7.29 -10.41
CA LYS A 289 -13.53 8.28 -11.47
C LYS A 289 -13.09 7.81 -12.85
N ARG A 290 -12.01 7.06 -12.96
CA ARG A 290 -11.54 6.50 -14.24
C ARG A 290 -12.50 5.41 -14.72
N ARG A 291 -12.83 4.43 -13.87
CA ARG A 291 -13.83 3.39 -14.17
C ARG A 291 -15.16 3.97 -14.66
N ARG A 292 -15.68 5.01 -13.99
CA ARG A 292 -16.90 5.72 -14.43
C ARG A 292 -16.81 6.37 -15.82
N ARG A 293 -15.62 6.84 -16.24
CA ARG A 293 -15.42 7.46 -17.56
C ARG A 293 -15.40 6.45 -18.70
N TYR A 294 -14.96 5.22 -18.42
CA TYR A 294 -14.89 4.15 -19.42
C TYR A 294 -16.23 3.42 -19.63
N GLY A 295 -17.27 3.76 -18.86
CA GLY A 295 -18.65 3.43 -19.19
C GLY A 295 -18.96 1.93 -19.23
N SER A 296 -18.41 1.16 -18.30
CA SER A 296 -18.94 -0.16 -17.95
C SER A 296 -20.23 0.00 -17.15
#